data_AF-A0A1W7R898-F1
#
_entry.id   AF-A0A1W7R898-F1
#
_cell.length_a   1.000
_cell.length_b   1.000
_cell.length_c   1.000
_cell.angle_alpha   90.00
_cell.angle_beta   90.00
_cell.angle_gamma   90.00
#
_symmetry.space_group_name_H-M   'P 1'
#
loop_
_entity.id
_entity.type
_entity.pdbx_description
1 polymer ?
#
loop_
_entity_poly.entity_id
_entity_poly.type
_entity_poly.pdbx_seq_one_letter_code
_entity_poly.pdbx_strand_id
1 'polypeptide(L)'
;IIIFMASLGKSLGVRRMYVKLLVKIFEYGRQNIEHVRKRQYANLNTSECEEAPPATKVETPTNNTSDNCVDCAITKPSITTATTNGDASKPLKNGDIANGGNSVISRVESLILLPDMEGARSKSRESNNEDDVDSNEDNDSLEFNLTNCLDYVKSGMEAIIEDEVTSRFEAEELKNWNLLTRTNRHYEFISWRLTVIWVIGFFIRYVILMPCRVFICFVGVMWLTLCTALVGCLPEGSTKRWMVKKVLIQCFGVLSSALSSVVNYHNIENRPLNGICVANHTSPIDVLMLMCDNCYSLIGQRHGGFLGVLQRALARASPHIWFERAEAKDRMAVAKRLKEHVSDPNNPPILIFPEGTCINNTSVMQFKKGSFEVGGVIYPVAIKYDARFGDAFWNSSRYSMMQYLYMMMTSWAIVCD
;
A
#
# COMPACT_ATOMS: atom_id res chain seq x y z
N ILE A 1 27.84 -18.82 8.21
CA ILE A 1 26.68 -19.67 8.62
C ILE A 1 25.40 -19.30 7.87
N ILE A 2 24.94 -18.04 7.89
CA ILE A 2 23.68 -17.63 7.20
C ILE A 2 23.72 -17.89 5.69
N ILE A 3 24.81 -17.53 5.00
CA ILE A 3 24.96 -17.77 3.55
C ILE A 3 25.07 -19.26 3.22
N PHE A 4 25.78 -20.02 4.07
CA PHE A 4 25.92 -21.47 3.92
C PHE A 4 24.59 -22.21 4.14
N MET A 5 23.82 -21.83 5.15
CA MET A 5 22.50 -22.39 5.42
C MET A 5 21.47 -21.99 4.37
N ALA A 6 21.54 -20.73 3.92
CA ALA A 6 20.80 -20.27 2.74
C ALA A 6 21.11 -21.20 1.59
N SER A 7 22.39 -21.39 1.19
CA SER A 7 22.79 -22.25 0.05
C SER A 7 22.29 -23.70 0.12
N LEU A 8 21.96 -24.23 1.32
CA LEU A 8 21.38 -25.55 1.54
C LEU A 8 19.84 -25.57 1.53
N GLY A 9 19.19 -24.42 1.31
CA GLY A 9 17.74 -24.23 1.32
C GLY A 9 17.12 -24.32 2.72
N LYS A 10 17.93 -24.29 3.79
CA LYS A 10 17.47 -24.43 5.16
C LYS A 10 17.51 -23.08 5.87
N SER A 11 16.36 -22.63 6.36
CA SER A 11 16.29 -21.47 7.25
C SER A 11 16.30 -21.95 8.70
N LEU A 12 17.06 -21.29 9.57
CA LEU A 12 17.07 -21.56 11.03
C LEU A 12 15.75 -21.21 11.74
N GLY A 13 14.70 -20.85 10.99
CA GLY A 13 13.43 -20.36 11.56
C GLY A 13 13.52 -19.01 12.27
N VAL A 14 14.73 -18.43 12.41
CA VAL A 14 14.98 -17.16 13.12
C VAL A 14 14.10 -16.03 12.62
N ARG A 15 13.93 -15.87 11.29
CA ARG A 15 13.04 -14.86 10.71
C ARG A 15 11.59 -15.05 11.14
N ARG A 16 11.09 -16.28 11.14
CA ARG A 16 9.72 -16.61 11.58
C ARG A 16 9.56 -16.38 13.08
N MET A 17 10.57 -16.70 13.89
CA MET A 17 10.56 -16.43 15.33
C MET A 17 10.56 -14.92 15.62
N TYR A 18 11.37 -14.16 14.88
CA TYR A 18 11.40 -12.70 14.94
C TYR A 18 10.06 -12.08 14.58
N VAL A 19 9.43 -12.51 13.47
CA VAL A 19 8.08 -12.07 13.08
C VAL A 19 7.05 -12.42 14.16
N LYS A 20 7.08 -13.62 14.73
CA LYS A 20 6.20 -14.01 15.84
C LYS A 20 6.40 -13.14 17.09
N LEU A 21 7.65 -12.78 17.41
CA LEU A 21 7.95 -11.86 18.50
C LEU A 21 7.38 -10.47 18.23
N LEU A 22 7.54 -9.94 17.01
CA LEU A 22 6.97 -8.66 16.60
C LEU A 22 5.44 -8.64 16.75
N VAL A 23 4.75 -9.71 16.31
CA VAL A 23 3.28 -9.82 16.48
C VAL A 23 2.89 -9.75 17.95
N LYS A 24 3.61 -10.45 18.84
CA LYS A 24 3.34 -10.40 20.29
C LYS A 24 3.53 -8.99 20.86
N ILE A 25 4.58 -8.28 20.41
CA ILE A 25 4.84 -6.89 20.84
C ILE A 25 3.74 -5.96 20.32
N PHE A 26 3.31 -6.11 19.07
CA PHE A 26 2.24 -5.30 18.47
C PHE A 26 0.90 -5.52 19.18
N GLU A 27 0.56 -6.76 19.48
CA GLU A 27 -0.68 -7.09 20.18
C GLU A 27 -0.69 -6.54 21.62
N TYR A 28 0.44 -6.61 22.31
CA TYR A 28 0.61 -5.97 23.63
C TYR A 28 0.43 -4.45 23.56
N GLY A 29 1.03 -3.80 22.55
CA GLY A 29 0.88 -2.35 22.33
C GLY A 29 -0.57 -1.95 22.04
N ARG A 30 -1.27 -2.73 21.19
CA ARG A 30 -2.68 -2.52 20.82
C ARG A 30 -3.59 -2.53 22.05
N GLN A 31 -3.48 -3.55 22.89
CA GLN A 31 -4.31 -3.70 24.09
C GLN A 31 -4.12 -2.54 25.07
N ASN A 32 -2.88 -2.08 25.25
CA ASN A 32 -2.60 -0.96 26.14
C ASN A 32 -3.24 0.35 25.65
N ILE A 33 -3.25 0.61 24.35
CA ILE A 33 -3.89 1.81 23.77
C ILE A 33 -5.40 1.73 23.87
N GLU A 34 -5.98 0.57 23.54
CA GLU A 34 -7.43 0.39 23.63
C GLU A 34 -7.91 0.66 25.07
N HIS A 35 -7.15 0.21 26.05
CA HIS A 35 -7.41 0.49 27.46
C HIS A 35 -7.24 1.98 27.84
N VAL A 36 -6.20 2.67 27.34
CA VAL A 36 -6.03 4.12 27.55
C VAL A 36 -7.17 4.91 26.90
N ARG A 37 -7.56 4.54 25.68
CA ARG A 37 -8.65 5.18 24.93
C ARG A 37 -9.98 5.00 25.65
N LYS A 38 -10.27 3.79 26.14
CA LYS A 38 -11.46 3.51 26.96
C LYS A 38 -11.48 4.36 28.24
N ARG A 39 -10.33 4.56 28.90
CA ARG A 39 -10.23 5.45 30.06
C ARG A 39 -10.46 6.92 29.71
N GLN A 40 -9.94 7.39 28.58
CA GLN A 40 -10.18 8.76 28.11
C GLN A 40 -11.67 9.01 27.82
N TYR A 41 -12.33 8.09 27.11
CA TYR A 41 -13.78 8.17 26.89
C TYR A 41 -14.59 8.08 28.18
N ALA A 42 -14.20 7.23 29.13
CA ALA A 42 -14.85 7.16 30.43
C ALA A 42 -14.71 8.47 31.22
N ASN A 43 -13.54 9.10 31.18
CA ASN A 43 -13.30 10.37 31.88
C ASN A 43 -14.09 11.53 31.26
N LEU A 44 -14.22 11.59 29.92
CA LEU A 44 -15.06 12.58 29.22
C LEU A 44 -16.53 12.48 29.63
N ASN A 45 -17.06 11.25 29.70
CA ASN A 45 -18.44 11.02 30.14
C ASN A 45 -18.66 11.34 31.63
N THR A 46 -17.60 11.31 32.44
CA THR A 46 -17.69 11.62 33.88
C THR A 46 -17.58 13.13 34.13
N SER A 47 -16.75 13.85 33.36
CA SER A 47 -16.59 15.30 33.49
C SER A 47 -17.82 16.10 33.03
N GLU A 48 -18.61 15.59 32.07
CA GLU A 48 -19.88 16.22 31.69
C GLU A 48 -20.97 16.08 32.78
N CYS A 49 -20.76 15.21 33.77
CA CYS A 49 -21.71 15.01 34.88
C CYS A 49 -21.34 15.78 36.16
N GLU A 50 -20.16 16.40 36.25
CA GLU A 50 -19.66 17.02 37.50
C GLU A 50 -19.69 18.57 37.51
N GLU A 51 -20.06 19.24 36.43
CA GLU A 51 -20.28 20.71 36.41
C GLU A 51 -21.77 21.07 36.60
N ALA A 52 -22.31 20.83 37.80
CA ALA A 52 -23.51 21.51 38.27
C ALA A 52 -23.29 22.00 39.71
N PRO A 53 -23.49 23.29 40.03
CA PRO A 53 -23.24 23.80 41.38
C PRO A 53 -24.31 23.29 42.36
N PRO A 54 -24.01 23.15 43.67
CA PRO A 54 -24.91 22.50 44.61
C PRO A 54 -26.09 23.43 44.96
N ALA A 55 -27.31 23.00 44.63
CA ALA A 55 -28.53 23.66 45.08
C ALA A 55 -28.88 23.26 46.52
N THR A 56 -29.20 24.26 47.33
CA THR A 56 -29.56 24.22 48.74
C THR A 56 -30.82 23.37 49.00
N LYS A 57 -30.78 22.58 50.09
CA LYS A 57 -31.87 21.72 50.59
C LYS A 57 -33.10 22.53 51.02
N VAL A 58 -34.30 22.13 50.58
CA VAL A 58 -35.59 22.30 51.30
C VAL A 58 -36.43 21.04 51.07
N GLU A 59 -37.03 20.53 52.15
CA GLU A 59 -37.71 19.23 52.26
C GLU A 59 -39.22 19.27 51.93
N THR A 60 -39.71 18.21 51.24
CA THR A 60 -41.01 17.48 51.37
C THR A 60 -42.39 18.13 51.05
N PRO A 61 -43.49 17.35 50.82
CA PRO A 61 -43.63 15.91 50.50
C PRO A 61 -44.67 15.50 49.40
N THR A 62 -44.48 14.27 48.87
CA THR A 62 -45.43 13.22 48.40
C THR A 62 -46.64 13.53 47.50
N ASN A 63 -46.72 12.85 46.32
CA ASN A 63 -47.76 11.85 46.00
C ASN A 63 -47.54 11.13 44.65
N ASN A 64 -47.99 9.86 44.62
CA ASN A 64 -48.07 8.83 43.57
C ASN A 64 -48.36 9.39 42.14
N THR A 65 -47.98 8.78 40.99
CA THR A 65 -48.28 7.41 40.50
C THR A 65 -47.61 7.20 39.12
N SER A 66 -47.18 5.96 38.84
CA SER A 66 -47.10 5.24 37.53
C SER A 66 -46.73 5.92 36.19
N ASP A 67 -45.77 5.25 35.53
CA ASP A 67 -45.67 4.90 34.10
C ASP A 67 -45.18 5.90 33.03
N ASN A 68 -44.07 5.45 32.42
CA ASN A 68 -43.69 5.48 31.00
C ASN A 68 -43.12 6.73 30.33
N CYS A 69 -42.07 6.41 29.55
CA CYS A 69 -41.46 7.12 28.42
C CYS A 69 -40.66 8.39 28.75
N VAL A 70 -39.51 8.55 28.09
CA VAL A 70 -39.16 9.76 27.31
C VAL A 70 -37.83 9.51 26.56
N ASP A 71 -37.90 9.59 25.24
CA ASP A 71 -36.82 9.96 24.33
C ASP A 71 -36.27 11.35 24.67
N CYS A 72 -34.96 11.52 24.83
CA CYS A 72 -34.36 12.85 25.01
C CYS A 72 -33.47 13.23 23.82
N ALA A 73 -33.98 14.17 23.02
CA ALA A 73 -33.19 15.05 22.16
C ALA A 73 -32.43 16.06 23.03
N ILE A 74 -31.15 16.34 22.70
CA ILE A 74 -30.38 17.44 23.30
C ILE A 74 -29.64 18.25 22.23
N THR A 75 -29.81 19.55 22.41
CA THR A 75 -29.42 20.76 21.68
C THR A 75 -27.91 21.03 21.67
N LYS A 76 -27.36 21.58 20.58
CA LYS A 76 -25.98 22.13 20.49
C LYS A 76 -25.87 23.52 21.14
N PRO A 77 -24.75 23.87 21.81
CA PRO A 77 -24.38 25.26 22.06
C PRO A 77 -23.14 25.73 21.25
N SER A 78 -23.10 27.06 21.08
CA SER A 78 -22.32 27.87 20.15
C SER A 78 -20.85 28.12 20.53
N ILE A 79 -19.99 28.34 19.53
CA ILE A 79 -18.55 28.69 19.69
C ILE A 79 -18.31 30.17 19.39
N THR A 80 -17.55 30.82 20.27
CA THR A 80 -17.06 32.21 20.17
C THR A 80 -15.76 32.29 19.37
N THR A 81 -15.69 33.25 18.45
CA THR A 81 -14.58 33.51 17.52
C THR A 81 -13.44 34.32 18.14
N ALA A 82 -12.19 33.98 17.79
CA ALA A 82 -11.03 34.84 17.97
C ALA A 82 -10.24 34.94 16.65
N THR A 83 -10.10 36.17 16.19
CA THR A 83 -9.53 36.63 14.91
C THR A 83 -8.03 36.90 15.03
N THR A 84 -7.23 36.52 14.03
CA THR A 84 -5.94 37.17 13.73
C THR A 84 -5.67 37.20 12.23
N ASN A 85 -5.42 38.41 11.72
CA ASN A 85 -5.11 38.79 10.34
C ASN A 85 -3.63 38.57 9.98
N GLY A 86 -3.31 38.37 8.69
CA GLY A 86 -1.93 38.44 8.18
C GLY A 86 -1.74 38.09 6.70
N ASP A 87 -1.91 39.10 5.85
CA ASP A 87 -1.48 39.35 4.46
C ASP A 87 -0.84 38.26 3.56
N ALA A 88 -1.37 38.21 2.33
CA ALA A 88 -0.81 37.56 1.14
C ALA A 88 -0.19 38.59 0.17
N SER A 89 1.00 38.31 -0.38
CA SER A 89 1.38 38.64 -1.77
C SER A 89 2.87 38.37 -2.09
N LYS A 90 3.13 37.54 -3.11
CA LYS A 90 4.15 37.73 -4.18
C LYS A 90 4.22 36.50 -5.12
N PRO A 91 4.35 36.68 -6.45
CA PRO A 91 4.37 35.58 -7.42
C PRO A 91 5.80 35.04 -7.64
N LEU A 92 5.93 33.71 -7.82
CA LEU A 92 7.17 33.05 -8.20
C LEU A 92 7.16 32.64 -9.69
N LYS A 93 8.32 32.81 -10.32
CA LYS A 93 8.61 32.64 -11.75
C LYS A 93 8.73 31.15 -12.14
N ASN A 94 8.24 30.83 -13.33
CA ASN A 94 8.45 29.56 -14.03
C ASN A 94 9.94 29.32 -14.37
N GLY A 95 10.38 28.07 -14.22
CA GLY A 95 11.64 27.56 -14.76
C GLY A 95 11.79 26.05 -14.55
N ASP A 96 11.81 25.31 -15.66
CA ASP A 96 12.52 24.05 -15.92
C ASP A 96 11.81 22.68 -15.95
N ILE A 97 11.69 22.23 -17.21
CA ILE A 97 12.03 20.91 -17.81
C ILE A 97 11.11 19.72 -17.50
N ALA A 98 10.26 19.43 -18.50
CA ALA A 98 9.40 18.25 -18.60
C ALA A 98 10.19 16.96 -18.83
N ASN A 99 9.93 15.95 -18.00
CA ASN A 99 10.33 14.57 -18.25
C ASN A 99 9.08 13.76 -18.62
N GLY A 100 8.99 13.40 -19.90
CA GLY A 100 7.86 12.68 -20.48
C GLY A 100 7.71 11.25 -19.97
N GLY A 101 6.90 11.11 -18.93
CA GLY A 101 6.04 9.95 -18.69
C GLY A 101 4.61 10.46 -18.64
N ASN A 102 3.62 9.67 -19.09
CA ASN A 102 2.22 10.00 -18.88
C ASN A 102 1.95 10.00 -17.36
N SER A 103 2.13 11.14 -16.70
CA SER A 103 1.70 11.38 -15.32
C SER A 103 0.25 11.83 -15.38
N VAL A 104 -0.67 10.91 -15.13
CA VAL A 104 -2.07 11.26 -14.90
C VAL A 104 -2.22 11.51 -13.40
N ILE A 105 -2.57 12.75 -13.06
CA ILE A 105 -2.90 13.28 -11.72
C ILE A 105 -1.68 13.53 -10.79
N SER A 106 -1.13 14.74 -10.89
CA SER A 106 -0.34 15.38 -9.84
C SER A 106 -1.29 16.30 -9.04
N ARG A 107 -1.43 16.11 -7.73
CA ARG A 107 -2.02 17.12 -6.84
C ARG A 107 -0.92 17.85 -6.09
N VAL A 108 -1.02 19.18 -6.10
CA VAL A 108 -0.24 20.11 -5.28
C VAL A 108 -0.75 20.01 -3.85
N GLU A 109 0.16 19.73 -2.91
CA GLU A 109 -0.13 19.28 -1.54
C GLU A 109 -0.61 20.40 -0.58
N SER A 110 -1.09 21.55 -1.10
CA SER A 110 -1.43 22.73 -0.29
C SER A 110 -2.93 23.04 -0.14
N LEU A 111 -3.83 22.13 -0.51
CA LEU A 111 -5.29 22.33 -0.39
C LEU A 111 -6.01 21.14 0.26
N ILE A 112 -5.45 20.60 1.35
CA ILE A 112 -6.22 19.72 2.23
C ILE A 112 -7.04 20.61 3.16
N LEU A 113 -8.20 21.05 2.69
CA LEU A 113 -9.28 21.51 3.58
C LEU A 113 -9.85 20.25 4.23
N LEU A 114 -9.68 20.14 5.55
CA LEU A 114 -10.34 19.10 6.33
C LEU A 114 -11.87 19.25 6.19
N PRO A 115 -12.63 18.16 6.04
CA PRO A 115 -14.09 18.25 6.05
C PRO A 115 -14.58 18.43 7.49
N ASP A 116 -15.34 19.50 7.73
CA ASP A 116 -16.19 19.62 8.91
C ASP A 116 -17.33 18.59 8.81
N MET A 117 -17.50 17.84 9.90
CA MET A 117 -18.43 16.73 9.99
C MET A 117 -19.82 17.25 10.35
N GLU A 118 -20.72 17.42 9.38
CA GLU A 118 -22.16 17.49 9.65
C GLU A 118 -22.96 16.64 8.66
N GLY A 119 -23.34 15.45 9.12
CA GLY A 119 -24.39 14.65 8.49
C GLY A 119 -25.75 15.02 9.05
N ALA A 120 -26.68 15.39 8.17
CA ALA A 120 -28.11 15.30 8.43
C ALA A 120 -28.81 14.69 7.21
N ARG A 121 -29.23 13.43 7.36
CA ARG A 121 -30.15 12.70 6.47
C ARG A 121 -31.42 13.52 6.24
N SER A 122 -31.72 13.93 5.01
CA SER A 122 -33.10 14.20 4.60
C SER A 122 -33.72 12.91 4.07
N LYS A 123 -34.69 12.39 4.83
CA LYS A 123 -35.62 11.36 4.36
C LYS A 123 -36.49 11.95 3.26
N SER A 124 -36.65 11.17 2.20
CA SER A 124 -37.72 11.27 1.21
C SER A 124 -39.09 11.46 1.86
N ARG A 125 -39.85 12.43 1.36
CA ARG A 125 -41.29 12.51 1.59
C ARG A 125 -41.95 12.89 0.26
N GLU A 126 -42.44 11.86 -0.44
CA GLU A 126 -43.32 12.00 -1.58
C GLU A 126 -44.71 12.50 -1.13
N SER A 127 -45.24 13.36 -2.00
CA SER A 127 -46.63 13.69 -2.33
C SER A 127 -47.78 13.17 -1.47
N ASN A 128 -48.68 14.09 -1.11
CA ASN A 128 -50.11 13.92 -1.36
C ASN A 128 -50.73 15.30 -1.68
N ASN A 129 -51.41 15.36 -2.83
CA ASN A 129 -52.23 16.47 -3.29
C ASN A 129 -53.52 16.55 -2.47
N GLU A 130 -54.06 17.76 -2.29
CA GLU A 130 -55.41 18.14 -2.73
C GLU A 130 -55.65 19.66 -2.47
N ASP A 131 -56.00 20.34 -3.56
CA ASP A 131 -56.88 21.51 -3.73
C ASP A 131 -56.71 22.79 -2.90
N ASP A 132 -56.26 23.86 -3.56
CA ASP A 132 -57.16 24.99 -3.88
C ASP A 132 -56.53 25.98 -4.90
N VAL A 133 -57.42 26.53 -5.72
CA VAL A 133 -57.20 27.34 -6.92
C VAL A 133 -56.78 28.78 -6.57
N ASP A 134 -55.70 29.30 -7.17
CA ASP A 134 -55.78 30.61 -7.83
C ASP A 134 -54.76 30.77 -8.97
N SER A 135 -55.29 31.39 -10.01
CA SER A 135 -54.68 31.81 -11.27
C SER A 135 -53.42 32.67 -11.12
N ASN A 136 -52.38 32.34 -11.87
CA ASN A 136 -51.68 33.25 -12.78
C ASN A 136 -50.68 32.48 -13.64
N GLU A 137 -50.88 32.55 -14.96
CA GLU A 137 -49.84 32.26 -15.94
C GLU A 137 -48.70 33.26 -15.73
N ASP A 138 -47.65 32.86 -15.01
CA ASP A 138 -46.37 33.53 -15.09
C ASP A 138 -45.31 32.58 -15.65
N ASN A 139 -44.85 33.02 -16.81
CA ASN A 139 -43.85 32.48 -17.67
C ASN A 139 -42.47 32.68 -17.01
N ASP A 140 -42.20 31.99 -15.90
CA ASP A 140 -40.87 32.02 -15.29
C ASP A 140 -39.97 30.99 -15.94
N SER A 141 -39.26 31.50 -16.95
CA SER A 141 -37.93 31.11 -17.37
C SER A 141 -37.25 30.15 -16.40
N LEU A 142 -36.68 29.06 -16.93
CA LEU A 142 -35.56 28.37 -16.29
C LEU A 142 -34.49 29.42 -15.97
N GLU A 143 -34.57 30.06 -14.81
CA GLU A 143 -33.61 31.04 -14.35
C GLU A 143 -32.34 30.23 -14.10
N PHE A 144 -31.48 30.22 -15.11
CA PHE A 144 -30.23 29.50 -15.07
C PHE A 144 -29.37 30.12 -13.97
N ASN A 145 -29.49 29.56 -12.78
CA ASN A 145 -28.69 29.97 -11.66
C ASN A 145 -27.36 29.23 -11.76
N LEU A 146 -26.29 29.97 -12.08
CA LEU A 146 -24.93 29.45 -12.22
C LEU A 146 -24.51 28.63 -10.98
N THR A 147 -25.07 28.94 -9.81
CA THR A 147 -24.89 28.20 -8.55
C THR A 147 -25.23 26.72 -8.68
N ASN A 148 -26.30 26.37 -9.40
CA ASN A 148 -26.68 24.97 -9.63
C ASN A 148 -25.61 24.24 -10.45
N CYS A 149 -24.98 24.91 -11.42
CA CYS A 149 -23.85 24.33 -12.16
C CYS A 149 -22.63 24.14 -11.26
N LEU A 150 -22.38 25.05 -10.32
CA LEU A 150 -21.30 24.91 -9.35
C LEU A 150 -21.53 23.73 -8.40
N ASP A 151 -22.77 23.43 -8.03
CA ASP A 151 -23.09 22.26 -7.21
C ASP A 151 -22.88 20.94 -7.97
N TYR A 152 -23.23 20.88 -9.26
CA TYR A 152 -22.90 19.72 -10.10
C TYR A 152 -21.39 19.58 -10.36
N VAL A 153 -20.68 20.70 -10.54
CA VAL A 153 -19.21 20.70 -10.67
C VAL A 153 -18.58 20.25 -9.35
N LYS A 154 -19.05 20.75 -8.21
CA LYS A 154 -18.61 20.32 -6.88
C LYS A 154 -18.87 18.84 -6.68
N SER A 155 -20.08 18.35 -6.95
CA SER A 155 -20.44 16.93 -6.83
C SER A 155 -19.61 16.06 -7.77
N GLY A 156 -19.35 16.53 -8.99
CA GLY A 156 -18.48 15.85 -9.95
C GLY A 156 -17.01 15.83 -9.48
N MET A 157 -16.52 16.93 -8.91
CA MET A 157 -15.18 16.99 -8.32
C MET A 157 -15.08 16.10 -7.08
N GLU A 158 -16.08 16.09 -6.20
CA GLU A 158 -16.17 15.22 -5.02
C GLU A 158 -16.17 13.75 -5.43
N ALA A 159 -16.95 13.37 -6.44
CA ALA A 159 -16.94 12.01 -7.00
C ALA A 159 -15.58 11.63 -7.63
N ILE A 160 -14.85 12.59 -8.20
CA ILE A 160 -13.47 12.37 -8.69
C ILE A 160 -12.47 12.29 -7.53
N ILE A 161 -12.69 13.04 -6.44
CA ILE A 161 -11.85 13.02 -5.23
C ILE A 161 -12.04 11.71 -4.46
N GLU A 162 -13.27 11.22 -4.35
CA GLU A 162 -13.67 10.01 -3.64
C GLU A 162 -13.64 8.75 -4.53
N ASP A 163 -12.95 8.81 -5.67
CA ASP A 163 -12.98 7.69 -6.60
C ASP A 163 -12.35 6.42 -6.00
N GLU A 164 -12.96 5.27 -6.32
CA GLU A 164 -12.47 3.99 -5.82
C GLU A 164 -11.10 3.61 -6.41
N VAL A 165 -10.64 4.33 -7.44
CA VAL A 165 -9.44 4.07 -8.22
C VAL A 165 -8.23 4.82 -7.66
N THR A 166 -8.30 6.12 -7.38
CA THR A 166 -7.14 6.90 -6.91
C THR A 166 -6.67 6.43 -5.54
N SER A 167 -7.60 6.04 -4.67
CA SER A 167 -7.28 5.44 -3.36
C SER A 167 -6.41 4.18 -3.47
N ARG A 168 -6.43 3.48 -4.61
CA ARG A 168 -5.58 2.28 -4.85
C ARG A 168 -4.14 2.62 -5.20
N PHE A 169 -3.87 3.88 -5.53
CA PHE A 169 -2.51 4.39 -5.75
C PHE A 169 -1.93 5.06 -4.50
N GLU A 170 -2.60 4.93 -3.35
CA GLU A 170 -2.12 5.41 -2.06
C GLU A 170 -1.79 4.25 -1.11
N ALA A 171 -0.89 4.51 -0.17
CA ALA A 171 -0.50 3.52 0.84
C ALA A 171 -1.72 3.01 1.62
N GLU A 172 -1.77 1.70 1.91
CA GLU A 172 -2.86 1.14 2.71
C GLU A 172 -2.83 1.72 4.13
N GLU A 173 -3.90 2.43 4.50
CA GLU A 173 -4.10 2.93 5.85
C GLU A 173 -4.72 1.84 6.72
N LEU A 174 -4.00 1.42 7.76
CA LEU A 174 -4.50 0.44 8.72
C LEU A 174 -5.58 1.07 9.60
N LYS A 175 -6.75 0.43 9.67
CA LYS A 175 -7.85 0.83 10.57
C LYS A 175 -7.47 0.85 12.06
N ASN A 176 -6.45 0.08 12.44
CA ASN A 176 -5.96 0.00 13.81
C ASN A 176 -4.56 0.62 13.93
N TRP A 177 -4.35 1.36 15.02
CA TRP A 177 -3.05 1.91 15.35
C TRP A 177 -2.02 0.80 15.55
N ASN A 178 -0.88 0.93 14.87
CA ASN A 178 0.25 0.04 15.04
C ASN A 178 1.47 0.89 15.40
N LEU A 179 2.08 0.50 16.54
CA LEU A 179 3.13 1.20 17.27
C LEU A 179 4.28 1.65 16.41
N LEU A 180 4.50 0.98 15.29
CA LEU A 180 5.66 1.18 14.47
C LEU A 180 5.35 1.25 12.97
N THR A 181 4.08 1.48 12.61
CA THR A 181 3.70 1.76 11.23
C THR A 181 4.42 3.03 10.78
N ARG A 182 5.12 2.93 9.65
CA ARG A 182 5.79 4.08 9.01
C ARG A 182 4.79 5.12 8.49
N THR A 183 3.55 4.70 8.20
CA THR A 183 2.51 5.52 7.54
C THR A 183 1.59 6.27 8.48
N ASN A 184 1.81 6.24 9.81
CA ASN A 184 1.07 7.14 10.68
C ASN A 184 1.65 8.56 10.56
N ARG A 185 1.05 9.39 9.70
CA ARG A 185 1.48 10.77 9.42
C ARG A 185 1.22 11.73 10.58
N HIS A 186 0.37 11.34 11.53
CA HIS A 186 0.03 12.13 12.70
C HIS A 186 0.50 11.40 13.96
N TYR A 187 1.70 11.75 14.45
CA TYR A 187 2.13 11.30 15.76
C TYR A 187 1.21 11.94 16.82
N GLU A 188 0.24 11.17 17.30
CA GLU A 188 -0.50 11.51 18.49
C GLU A 188 0.28 11.00 19.71
N PHE A 189 0.63 11.91 20.62
CA PHE A 189 1.25 11.53 21.89
C PHE A 189 0.21 10.77 22.73
N ILE A 190 0.29 9.44 22.76
CA ILE A 190 -0.65 8.61 23.51
C ILE A 190 -0.16 8.36 24.94
N SER A 191 1.09 7.93 25.13
CA SER A 191 1.64 7.68 26.48
C SER A 191 3.17 7.60 26.50
N TRP A 192 3.78 7.99 27.63
CA TRP A 192 5.24 7.92 27.86
C TRP A 192 5.81 6.49 27.67
N ARG A 193 5.08 5.46 28.10
CA ARG A 193 5.51 4.05 27.94
C ARG A 193 5.63 3.66 26.46
N LEU A 194 4.67 4.07 25.64
CA LEU A 194 4.69 3.82 24.19
C LEU A 194 5.79 4.62 23.50
N THR A 195 6.02 5.88 23.90
CA THR A 195 7.09 6.71 23.37
C THR A 195 8.46 6.08 23.62
N VAL A 196 8.72 5.54 24.82
CA VAL A 196 9.98 4.83 25.12
C VAL A 196 10.16 3.60 24.22
N ILE A 197 9.11 2.79 24.04
CA ILE A 197 9.18 1.62 23.13
C ILE A 197 9.42 2.06 21.69
N TRP A 198 8.80 3.15 21.25
CA TRP A 198 9.00 3.72 19.92
C TRP A 198 10.43 4.22 19.72
N VAL A 199 11.02 4.94 20.68
CA VAL A 199 12.42 5.42 20.62
C VAL A 199 13.41 4.25 20.56
N ILE A 200 13.20 3.22 21.40
CA ILE A 200 14.02 1.99 21.35
C ILE A 200 13.85 1.31 19.99
N GLY A 201 12.63 1.20 19.48
CA GLY A 201 12.34 0.63 18.17
C GLY A 201 13.01 1.40 17.03
N PHE A 202 13.00 2.73 17.10
CA PHE A 202 13.70 3.61 16.18
C PHE A 202 15.21 3.32 16.20
N PHE A 203 15.84 3.29 17.37
CA PHE A 203 17.26 2.99 17.50
C PHE A 203 17.61 1.61 16.90
N ILE A 204 16.85 0.57 17.25
CA ILE A 204 17.05 -0.79 16.71
C ILE A 204 16.94 -0.79 15.18
N ARG A 205 15.94 -0.11 14.63
CA ARG A 205 15.67 -0.08 13.18
C ARG A 205 16.79 0.59 12.40
N TYR A 206 17.19 1.80 12.80
CA TYR A 206 18.11 2.62 12.01
C TYR A 206 19.58 2.38 12.33
N VAL A 207 19.93 2.00 13.56
CA VAL A 207 21.33 1.80 13.99
C VAL A 207 21.77 0.35 13.85
N ILE A 208 20.86 -0.61 14.07
CA ILE A 208 21.21 -2.04 14.05
C ILE A 208 20.71 -2.71 12.76
N LEU A 209 19.39 -2.70 12.52
CA LEU A 209 18.78 -3.46 11.43
C LEU A 209 19.16 -2.91 10.06
N MET A 210 19.04 -1.61 9.84
CA MET A 210 19.31 -1.01 8.53
C MET A 210 20.75 -1.24 8.05
N PRO A 211 21.82 -0.96 8.83
CA PRO A 211 23.19 -1.24 8.40
C PRO A 211 23.44 -2.73 8.14
N CYS A 212 22.91 -3.62 8.99
CA CYS A 212 23.01 -5.06 8.78
C CYS A 212 22.34 -5.49 7.47
N ARG A 213 21.19 -4.91 7.13
CA ARG A 213 20.44 -5.22 5.90
C ARG A 213 21.15 -4.70 4.65
N VAL A 214 21.71 -3.48 4.71
CA VAL A 214 22.55 -2.94 3.63
C VAL A 214 23.74 -3.87 3.37
N PHE A 215 24.41 -4.32 4.44
CA PHE A 215 25.51 -5.28 4.33
C PHE A 215 25.07 -6.62 3.71
N ILE A 216 23.97 -7.21 4.17
CA ILE A 216 23.42 -8.45 3.60
C ILE A 216 23.05 -8.26 2.13
N CYS A 217 22.44 -7.13 1.77
CA CYS A 217 22.09 -6.80 0.38
C CYS A 217 23.34 -6.72 -0.50
N PHE A 218 24.37 -5.99 -0.03
CA PHE A 218 25.64 -5.86 -0.75
C PHE A 218 26.29 -7.23 -1.00
N VAL A 219 26.42 -8.04 0.05
CA VAL A 219 26.96 -9.42 -0.06
C VAL A 219 26.08 -10.28 -0.97
N GLY A 220 24.75 -10.15 -0.87
CA GLY A 220 23.80 -10.87 -1.72
C GLY A 220 23.93 -10.54 -3.20
N VAL A 221 24.08 -9.26 -3.56
CA VAL A 221 24.29 -8.81 -4.94
C VAL A 221 25.63 -9.31 -5.49
N MET A 222 26.70 -9.24 -4.70
CA MET A 222 28.00 -9.80 -5.08
C MET A 222 27.92 -11.32 -5.29
N TRP A 223 27.24 -12.03 -4.38
CA TRP A 223 27.02 -13.47 -4.47
C TRP A 223 26.22 -13.86 -5.71
N LEU A 224 25.13 -13.16 -5.99
CA LEU A 224 24.33 -13.36 -7.21
C LEU A 224 25.18 -13.16 -8.46
N THR A 225 25.94 -12.06 -8.52
CA THR A 225 26.76 -11.72 -9.68
C THR A 225 27.87 -12.76 -9.90
N LEU A 226 28.46 -13.29 -8.83
CA LEU A 226 29.44 -14.36 -8.92
C LEU A 226 28.80 -15.67 -9.38
N CYS A 227 27.72 -16.10 -8.74
CA CYS A 227 27.09 -17.39 -9.05
C CYS A 227 26.52 -17.43 -10.48
N THR A 228 25.90 -16.34 -10.96
CA THR A 228 25.43 -16.30 -12.35
C THR A 228 26.55 -16.19 -13.36
N ALA A 229 27.73 -15.68 -12.97
CA ALA A 229 28.93 -15.74 -13.80
C ALA A 229 29.39 -17.19 -13.99
N LEU A 230 29.52 -17.93 -12.89
CA LEU A 230 29.98 -19.31 -12.88
C LEU A 230 29.03 -20.24 -13.65
N VAL A 231 27.73 -20.11 -13.41
CA VAL A 231 26.72 -20.92 -14.12
C VAL A 231 26.59 -20.51 -15.59
N GLY A 232 26.83 -19.24 -15.91
CA GLY A 232 26.83 -18.75 -17.29
C GLY A 232 27.90 -19.40 -18.17
N CYS A 233 29.04 -19.80 -17.60
CA CYS A 233 30.12 -20.50 -18.31
C CYS A 233 29.83 -21.98 -18.59
N LEU A 234 28.74 -22.55 -18.04
CA LEU A 234 28.39 -23.95 -18.28
C LEU A 234 27.73 -24.13 -19.66
N PRO A 235 27.95 -25.30 -20.32
CA PRO A 235 27.28 -25.61 -21.59
C PRO A 235 25.77 -25.75 -21.40
N GLU A 236 25.00 -25.42 -22.44
CA GLU A 236 23.54 -25.55 -22.41
C GLU A 236 23.11 -27.00 -22.26
N GLY A 237 22.19 -27.24 -21.33
CA GLY A 237 21.71 -28.59 -21.02
C GLY A 237 20.80 -28.64 -19.79
N SER A 238 20.22 -29.80 -19.53
CA SER A 238 19.30 -30.01 -18.41
C SER A 238 19.96 -29.78 -17.05
N THR A 239 21.25 -30.11 -16.93
CA THR A 239 22.06 -29.88 -15.72
C THR A 239 22.26 -28.39 -15.46
N LYS A 240 22.64 -27.61 -16.49
CA LYS A 240 22.73 -26.15 -16.38
C LYS A 240 21.41 -25.55 -15.95
N ARG A 241 20.29 -25.90 -16.58
CA ARG A 241 18.96 -25.38 -16.23
C ARG A 241 18.58 -25.69 -14.77
N TRP A 242 18.85 -26.92 -14.32
CA TRP A 242 18.64 -27.29 -12.92
C TRP A 242 19.51 -26.47 -11.97
N MET A 243 20.79 -26.28 -12.30
CA MET A 243 21.72 -25.45 -11.51
C MET A 243 21.28 -23.99 -11.48
N VAL A 244 20.90 -23.40 -12.61
CA VAL A 244 20.36 -22.04 -12.71
C VAL A 244 19.16 -21.88 -11.79
N LYS A 245 18.18 -22.80 -11.86
CA LYS A 245 16.99 -22.75 -11.01
C LYS A 245 17.37 -22.76 -9.54
N LYS A 246 18.26 -23.66 -9.12
CA LYS A 246 18.71 -23.74 -7.72
C LYS A 246 19.48 -22.49 -7.30
N VAL A 247 20.44 -22.04 -8.10
CA VAL A 247 21.28 -20.88 -7.80
C VAL A 247 20.45 -19.60 -7.71
N LEU A 248 19.51 -19.37 -8.63
CA LEU A 248 18.67 -18.17 -8.60
C LEU A 248 17.78 -18.17 -7.36
N ILE A 249 17.05 -19.26 -7.08
CA ILE A 249 16.24 -19.38 -5.85
C ILE A 249 17.09 -19.09 -4.61
N GLN A 250 18.32 -19.60 -4.58
CA GLN A 250 19.25 -19.38 -3.49
C GLN A 250 19.70 -17.93 -3.33
N CYS A 251 20.14 -17.30 -4.42
CA CYS A 251 20.57 -15.91 -4.42
C CYS A 251 19.41 -14.97 -4.05
N PHE A 252 18.22 -15.17 -4.62
CA PHE A 252 17.03 -14.40 -4.27
C PHE A 252 16.62 -14.65 -2.80
N GLY A 253 16.76 -15.87 -2.28
CA GLY A 253 16.59 -16.16 -0.85
C GLY A 253 17.53 -15.35 0.05
N VAL A 254 18.80 -15.19 -0.33
CA VAL A 254 19.76 -14.32 0.38
C VAL A 254 19.36 -12.85 0.28
N LEU A 255 19.02 -12.35 -0.91
CA LEU A 255 18.57 -10.96 -1.10
C LEU A 255 17.29 -10.68 -0.29
N SER A 256 16.34 -11.62 -0.26
CA SER A 256 15.09 -11.50 0.50
C SER A 256 15.35 -11.36 2.01
N SER A 257 16.46 -11.93 2.49
CA SER A 257 16.86 -11.84 3.91
C SER A 257 17.30 -10.42 4.28
N ALA A 258 17.78 -9.62 3.31
CA ALA A 258 18.05 -8.20 3.52
C ALA A 258 16.79 -7.39 3.81
N LEU A 259 15.60 -7.88 3.46
CA LEU A 259 14.32 -7.26 3.83
C LEU A 259 13.66 -7.93 5.04
N SER A 260 14.36 -8.87 5.70
CA SER A 260 13.79 -9.72 6.74
C SER A 260 12.47 -10.38 6.31
N SER A 261 12.40 -10.75 5.03
CA SER A 261 11.15 -11.22 4.45
C SER A 261 10.76 -12.61 4.96
N VAL A 262 9.47 -12.84 5.10
CA VAL A 262 8.88 -14.16 5.34
C VAL A 262 7.78 -14.36 4.32
N VAL A 263 7.98 -15.31 3.42
CA VAL A 263 6.98 -15.71 2.43
C VAL A 263 6.31 -16.99 2.93
N ASN A 264 4.98 -17.00 2.92
CA ASN A 264 4.17 -18.18 3.09
C ASN A 264 3.72 -18.64 1.72
N TYR A 265 3.67 -19.94 1.49
CA TYR A 265 3.29 -20.50 0.20
C TYR A 265 2.04 -21.33 0.38
N HIS A 266 1.04 -21.03 -0.43
CA HIS A 266 -0.23 -21.72 -0.48
C HIS A 266 -0.37 -22.44 -1.83
N ASN A 267 -1.13 -23.53 -1.87
CA ASN A 267 -1.43 -24.28 -3.10
C ASN A 267 -0.18 -24.62 -3.95
N ILE A 268 0.82 -25.20 -3.29
CA ILE A 268 2.14 -25.53 -3.86
C ILE A 268 2.04 -26.48 -5.06
N GLU A 269 0.98 -27.29 -5.13
CA GLU A 269 0.66 -28.17 -6.24
C GLU A 269 0.43 -27.44 -7.57
N ASN A 270 0.02 -26.16 -7.53
CA ASN A 270 -0.28 -25.34 -8.72
C ASN A 270 0.89 -24.46 -9.16
N ARG A 271 2.11 -24.76 -8.70
CA ARG A 271 3.29 -23.95 -9.02
C ARG A 271 3.53 -23.87 -10.54
N PRO A 272 3.89 -22.69 -11.06
CA PRO A 272 4.21 -22.52 -12.48
C PRO A 272 5.39 -23.42 -12.90
N LEU A 273 5.17 -24.30 -13.86
CA LEU A 273 6.22 -25.17 -14.40
C LEU A 273 6.85 -24.59 -15.67
N ASN A 274 6.01 -24.08 -16.57
CA ASN A 274 6.34 -23.45 -17.85
C ASN A 274 5.22 -22.45 -18.21
N GLY A 275 5.24 -21.86 -19.41
CA GLY A 275 4.17 -20.94 -19.83
C GLY A 275 4.25 -19.58 -19.14
N ILE A 276 3.11 -19.07 -18.65
CA ILE A 276 3.00 -17.69 -18.15
C ILE A 276 2.45 -17.69 -16.72
N CYS A 277 3.24 -17.16 -15.80
CA CYS A 277 2.83 -16.82 -14.45
C CYS A 277 2.30 -15.38 -14.43
N VAL A 278 1.04 -15.22 -14.05
CA VAL A 278 0.35 -13.93 -14.00
C VAL A 278 0.12 -13.58 -12.53
N ALA A 279 0.73 -12.49 -12.05
CA ALA A 279 0.60 -12.05 -10.67
C ALA A 279 0.08 -10.62 -10.55
N ASN A 280 -0.65 -10.31 -9.47
CA ASN A 280 -0.96 -8.93 -9.12
C ASN A 280 0.33 -8.18 -8.75
N HIS A 281 0.35 -6.86 -8.91
CA HIS A 281 1.57 -6.07 -8.76
C HIS A 281 1.45 -4.98 -7.70
N THR A 282 2.06 -5.23 -6.55
CA THR A 282 2.12 -4.24 -5.46
C THR A 282 3.41 -3.44 -5.50
N SER A 283 4.50 -4.06 -5.96
CA SER A 283 5.82 -3.52 -5.70
C SER A 283 6.95 -4.11 -6.55
N PRO A 284 8.05 -3.38 -6.80
CA PRO A 284 9.22 -3.96 -7.46
C PRO A 284 9.81 -5.19 -6.74
N ILE A 285 9.62 -5.28 -5.41
CA ILE A 285 10.07 -6.44 -4.63
C ILE A 285 9.21 -7.69 -4.84
N ASP A 286 8.08 -7.63 -5.56
CA ASP A 286 7.26 -8.80 -5.88
C ASP A 286 8.08 -9.84 -6.64
N VAL A 287 8.92 -9.39 -7.58
CA VAL A 287 9.87 -10.26 -8.29
C VAL A 287 10.80 -10.95 -7.30
N LEU A 288 11.30 -10.22 -6.30
CA LEU A 288 12.18 -10.78 -5.28
C LEU A 288 11.45 -11.85 -4.46
N MET A 289 10.21 -11.60 -4.05
CA MET A 289 9.42 -12.55 -3.25
C MET A 289 9.06 -13.82 -4.05
N LEU A 290 8.60 -13.68 -5.28
CA LEU A 290 8.23 -14.81 -6.14
C LEU A 290 9.45 -15.65 -6.55
N MET A 291 10.58 -15.00 -6.83
CA MET A 291 11.84 -15.71 -7.18
C MET A 291 12.45 -16.49 -6.01
N CYS A 292 11.98 -16.28 -4.77
CA CYS A 292 12.37 -17.12 -3.64
C CYS A 292 11.75 -18.53 -3.67
N ASP A 293 10.65 -18.71 -4.41
CA ASP A 293 9.96 -20.00 -4.50
C ASP A 293 10.33 -20.77 -5.77
N ASN A 294 10.38 -20.05 -6.88
CA ASN A 294 10.53 -20.62 -8.20
C ASN A 294 11.39 -19.72 -9.08
N CYS A 295 11.87 -20.26 -10.20
CA CYS A 295 12.65 -19.50 -11.16
C CYS A 295 11.75 -19.04 -12.31
N TYR A 296 11.72 -17.73 -12.55
CA TYR A 296 10.94 -17.11 -13.61
C TYR A 296 11.84 -16.42 -14.63
N SER A 297 11.39 -16.39 -15.88
CA SER A 297 11.88 -15.42 -16.84
C SER A 297 11.17 -14.10 -16.62
N LEU A 298 11.97 -13.03 -16.56
CA LEU A 298 11.49 -11.70 -16.24
C LEU A 298 11.34 -10.92 -17.54
N ILE A 299 10.33 -10.07 -17.59
CA ILE A 299 10.14 -9.09 -18.64
C ILE A 299 10.33 -7.71 -18.06
N GLY A 300 11.06 -6.86 -18.76
CA GLY A 300 11.12 -5.46 -18.40
C GLY A 300 11.88 -4.61 -19.39
N GLN A 301 11.87 -3.31 -19.15
CA GLN A 301 12.72 -2.39 -19.88
C GLN A 301 14.18 -2.55 -19.44
N ARG A 302 15.14 -2.35 -20.34
CA ARG A 302 16.56 -2.24 -19.97
C ARG A 302 16.77 -0.97 -19.12
N HIS A 303 17.46 -1.14 -18.00
CA HIS A 303 17.81 -0.07 -17.07
C HIS A 303 19.32 0.11 -16.97
N GLY A 304 19.75 1.34 -16.69
CA GLY A 304 21.13 1.67 -16.33
C GLY A 304 21.42 1.48 -14.83
N GLY A 305 22.61 1.93 -14.41
CA GLY A 305 22.99 1.97 -12.99
C GLY A 305 22.97 0.62 -12.28
N PHE A 306 22.56 0.63 -11.01
CA PHE A 306 22.48 -0.55 -10.15
C PHE A 306 21.57 -1.65 -10.71
N LEU A 307 20.37 -1.28 -11.18
CA LEU A 307 19.43 -2.25 -11.77
C LEU A 307 19.99 -2.87 -13.06
N GLY A 308 20.75 -2.10 -13.85
CA GLY A 308 21.44 -2.63 -15.03
C GLY A 308 22.51 -3.69 -14.69
N VAL A 309 23.22 -3.54 -13.57
CA VAL A 309 24.17 -4.58 -13.09
C VAL A 309 23.42 -5.86 -12.77
N LEU A 310 22.30 -5.76 -12.06
CA LEU A 310 21.46 -6.90 -11.70
C LEU A 310 20.87 -7.58 -12.96
N GLN A 311 20.33 -6.81 -13.89
CA GLN A 311 19.79 -7.31 -15.15
C GLN A 311 20.84 -8.06 -15.98
N ARG A 312 22.06 -7.51 -16.11
CA ARG A 312 23.17 -8.19 -16.78
C ARG A 312 23.59 -9.46 -16.06
N ALA A 313 23.62 -9.44 -14.72
CA ALA A 313 23.94 -10.62 -13.94
C ALA A 313 22.91 -11.74 -14.20
N LEU A 314 21.62 -11.43 -14.19
CA LEU A 314 20.54 -12.38 -14.41
C LEU A 314 20.51 -12.92 -15.85
N ALA A 315 20.73 -12.05 -16.85
CA ALA A 315 20.74 -12.42 -18.26
C ALA A 315 21.81 -13.46 -18.65
N ARG A 316 22.85 -13.64 -17.83
CA ARG A 316 23.87 -14.70 -18.04
C ARG A 316 23.41 -16.09 -17.63
N ALA A 317 22.42 -16.18 -16.75
CA ALA A 317 21.99 -17.45 -16.17
C ALA A 317 20.67 -17.95 -16.76
N SER A 318 19.73 -17.04 -17.08
CA SER A 318 18.38 -17.42 -17.49
C SER A 318 17.91 -16.54 -18.66
N PRO A 319 17.05 -17.06 -19.58
CA PRO A 319 16.54 -16.33 -20.74
C PRO A 319 15.50 -15.27 -20.33
N HIS A 320 15.96 -14.19 -19.70
CA HIS A 320 15.14 -13.02 -19.39
C HIS A 320 14.93 -12.16 -20.65
N ILE A 321 13.74 -11.57 -20.79
CA ILE A 321 13.34 -10.79 -21.96
C ILE A 321 13.40 -9.31 -21.61
N TRP A 322 14.45 -8.62 -22.09
CA TRP A 322 14.63 -7.20 -21.86
C TRP A 322 14.39 -6.38 -23.13
N PHE A 323 13.51 -5.39 -23.04
CA PHE A 323 13.16 -4.52 -24.16
C PHE A 323 13.86 -3.16 -24.07
N GLU A 324 14.24 -2.63 -25.23
CA GLU A 324 14.59 -1.21 -25.35
C GLU A 324 13.34 -0.34 -25.21
N ARG A 325 13.50 0.92 -24.76
CA ARG A 325 12.36 1.83 -24.52
C ARG A 325 11.50 2.05 -25.78
N ALA A 326 12.11 2.08 -26.95
CA ALA A 326 11.41 2.23 -28.23
C ALA A 326 10.65 0.94 -28.61
N GLU A 327 11.27 -0.21 -28.39
CA GLU A 327 10.72 -1.52 -28.74
C GLU A 327 9.59 -1.97 -27.81
N ALA A 328 9.65 -1.60 -26.53
CA ALA A 328 8.59 -1.88 -25.56
C ALA A 328 7.23 -1.26 -25.95
N LYS A 329 7.23 -0.26 -26.87
CA LYS A 329 6.01 0.34 -27.41
C LYS A 329 5.40 -0.48 -28.56
N ASP A 330 6.19 -1.35 -29.19
CA ASP A 330 5.72 -2.22 -30.27
C ASP A 330 5.10 -3.50 -29.69
N ARG A 331 3.76 -3.49 -29.59
CA ARG A 331 2.98 -4.62 -29.06
C ARG A 331 3.19 -5.91 -29.86
N MET A 332 3.39 -5.83 -31.17
CA MET A 332 3.56 -7.01 -32.00
C MET A 332 4.93 -7.64 -31.77
N ALA A 333 5.98 -6.83 -31.70
CA ALA A 333 7.33 -7.31 -31.38
C ALA A 333 7.39 -7.96 -29.99
N VAL A 334 6.74 -7.34 -28.99
CA VAL A 334 6.63 -7.90 -27.63
C VAL A 334 5.90 -9.23 -27.67
N ALA A 335 4.70 -9.29 -28.24
CA ALA A 335 3.89 -10.52 -28.31
C ALA A 335 4.64 -11.66 -29.03
N LYS A 336 5.36 -11.35 -30.11
CA LYS A 336 6.17 -12.32 -30.85
C LYS A 336 7.25 -12.94 -29.96
N ARG A 337 8.05 -12.13 -29.24
CA ARG A 337 9.09 -12.66 -28.34
C ARG A 337 8.54 -13.49 -27.19
N LEU A 338 7.41 -13.07 -26.63
CA LEU A 338 6.75 -13.84 -25.58
C LEU A 338 6.29 -15.19 -26.11
N LYS A 339 5.74 -15.24 -27.33
CA LYS A 339 5.29 -16.48 -27.97
C LYS A 339 6.45 -17.40 -28.30
N GLU A 340 7.56 -16.86 -28.80
CA GLU A 340 8.80 -17.62 -29.03
C GLU A 340 9.33 -18.24 -27.74
N HIS A 341 9.36 -17.48 -26.63
CA HIS A 341 9.80 -17.99 -25.34
C HIS A 341 8.90 -19.11 -24.79
N VAL A 342 7.58 -18.93 -24.86
CA VAL A 342 6.58 -19.91 -24.39
C VAL A 342 6.57 -21.17 -25.27
N SER A 343 7.00 -21.08 -26.53
CA SER A 343 7.03 -22.22 -27.44
C SER A 343 8.07 -23.29 -27.08
N ASP A 344 9.11 -22.94 -26.31
CA ASP A 344 10.07 -23.92 -25.79
C ASP A 344 9.65 -24.39 -24.38
N PRO A 345 9.26 -25.67 -24.21
CA PRO A 345 8.85 -26.21 -22.92
C PRO A 345 9.97 -26.23 -21.86
N ASN A 346 11.24 -26.08 -22.26
CA ASN A 346 12.38 -26.07 -21.35
C ASN A 346 12.63 -24.71 -20.71
N ASN A 347 12.01 -23.65 -21.25
CA ASN A 347 12.17 -22.31 -20.71
C ASN A 347 11.40 -22.18 -19.38
N PRO A 348 11.95 -21.41 -18.42
CA PRO A 348 11.23 -21.11 -17.20
C PRO A 348 9.97 -20.28 -17.52
N PRO A 349 8.92 -20.39 -16.69
CA PRO A 349 7.70 -19.63 -16.86
C PRO A 349 7.99 -18.12 -16.85
N ILE A 350 7.30 -17.40 -17.72
CA ILE A 350 7.40 -15.95 -17.79
C ILE A 350 6.60 -15.35 -16.65
N LEU A 351 7.18 -14.45 -15.86
CA LEU A 351 6.46 -13.67 -14.85
C LEU A 351 5.93 -12.36 -15.46
N ILE A 352 4.62 -12.18 -15.44
CA ILE A 352 3.92 -10.99 -15.94
C ILE A 352 3.04 -10.39 -14.85
N PHE A 353 3.11 -9.07 -14.77
CA PHE A 353 2.25 -8.22 -13.94
C PHE A 353 1.27 -7.46 -14.85
N PRO A 354 0.08 -8.02 -15.15
CA PRO A 354 -0.80 -7.53 -16.21
C PRO A 354 -1.51 -6.23 -15.84
N GLU A 355 -1.40 -5.74 -14.60
CA GLU A 355 -1.88 -4.41 -14.20
C GLU A 355 -1.12 -3.29 -14.91
N GLY A 356 0.17 -3.52 -15.21
CA GLY A 356 1.05 -2.55 -15.87
C GLY A 356 1.52 -1.40 -14.97
N THR A 357 1.16 -1.42 -13.68
CA THR A 357 1.57 -0.47 -12.65
C THR A 357 1.58 -1.16 -11.29
N CYS A 358 2.29 -0.58 -10.30
CA CYS A 358 2.17 -1.01 -8.91
C CYS A 358 0.91 -0.40 -8.29
N ILE A 359 0.21 -1.19 -7.46
CA ILE A 359 -1.07 -0.82 -6.82
C ILE A 359 -1.04 -1.24 -5.36
N ASN A 360 -1.74 -0.51 -4.50
CA ASN A 360 -1.85 -0.91 -3.12
C ASN A 360 -2.53 -2.28 -3.03
N ASN A 361 -2.09 -3.08 -2.07
CA ASN A 361 -2.42 -4.50 -2.03
C ASN A 361 -3.87 -4.77 -1.57
N THR A 362 -4.76 -3.77 -1.59
CA THR A 362 -6.15 -3.86 -1.11
C THR A 362 -7.13 -4.33 -2.18
N SER A 363 -6.77 -4.15 -3.46
CA SER A 363 -7.55 -4.62 -4.61
C SER A 363 -6.60 -4.92 -5.78
N VAL A 364 -7.17 -5.47 -6.87
CA VAL A 364 -6.48 -5.63 -8.15
C VAL A 364 -7.16 -4.75 -9.18
N MET A 365 -6.37 -4.18 -10.09
CA MET A 365 -6.93 -3.42 -11.22
C MET A 365 -7.24 -4.33 -12.41
N GLN A 366 -7.98 -3.77 -13.36
CA GLN A 366 -8.25 -4.43 -14.62
C GLN A 366 -6.95 -4.84 -15.33
N PHE A 367 -6.83 -6.14 -15.61
CA PHE A 367 -5.68 -6.69 -16.31
C PHE A 367 -5.67 -6.33 -17.79
N LYS A 368 -4.49 -6.00 -18.31
CA LYS A 368 -4.29 -5.74 -19.74
C LYS A 368 -4.40 -7.05 -20.53
N LYS A 369 -5.32 -7.09 -21.50
CA LYS A 369 -5.62 -8.26 -22.34
C LYS A 369 -4.38 -8.83 -23.06
N GLY A 370 -3.45 -7.97 -23.50
CA GLY A 370 -2.27 -8.38 -24.26
C GLY A 370 -1.39 -9.42 -23.55
N SER A 371 -1.40 -9.45 -22.20
CA SER A 371 -0.68 -10.46 -21.42
C SER A 371 -1.24 -11.89 -21.59
N PHE A 372 -2.48 -12.03 -22.06
CA PHE A 372 -3.19 -13.30 -22.23
C PHE A 372 -3.26 -13.75 -23.70
N GLU A 373 -2.90 -12.88 -24.65
CA GLU A 373 -2.98 -13.16 -26.10
C GLU A 373 -1.76 -13.91 -26.64
N VAL A 374 -0.71 -14.06 -25.82
CA VAL A 374 0.56 -14.74 -26.20
C VAL A 374 0.33 -16.24 -26.47
N GLY A 375 -0.65 -16.85 -25.79
CA GLY A 375 -0.88 -18.30 -25.77
C GLY A 375 -0.04 -19.02 -24.72
N GLY A 376 -0.33 -20.31 -24.50
CA GLY A 376 0.30 -21.15 -23.47
C GLY A 376 -0.53 -21.32 -22.20
N VAL A 377 -0.02 -22.12 -21.27
CA VAL A 377 -0.67 -22.36 -19.97
C VAL A 377 -0.47 -21.14 -19.07
N ILE A 378 -1.56 -20.64 -18.50
CA ILE A 378 -1.56 -19.49 -17.59
C ILE A 378 -1.70 -19.98 -16.16
N TYR A 379 -0.77 -19.55 -15.32
CA TYR A 379 -0.74 -19.82 -13.89
C TYR A 379 -1.05 -18.51 -13.15
N PRO A 380 -2.28 -18.32 -12.66
CA PRO A 380 -2.60 -17.18 -11.82
C PRO A 380 -1.93 -17.33 -10.45
N VAL A 381 -1.27 -16.28 -9.99
CA VAL A 381 -0.65 -16.20 -8.68
C VAL A 381 -1.13 -14.92 -8.02
N ALA A 382 -1.50 -15.00 -6.74
CA ALA A 382 -1.77 -13.83 -5.93
C ALA A 382 -0.63 -13.64 -4.93
N ILE A 383 -0.23 -12.39 -4.71
CA ILE A 383 0.68 -12.00 -3.62
C ILE A 383 -0.05 -11.01 -2.72
N LYS A 384 -0.12 -11.32 -1.42
CA LYS A 384 -0.70 -10.43 -0.41
C LYS A 384 0.35 -10.09 0.63
N TYR A 385 0.64 -8.80 0.81
CA TYR A 385 1.49 -8.29 1.87
C TYR A 385 0.67 -7.99 3.13
N ASP A 386 1.26 -8.31 4.27
CA ASP A 386 0.73 -7.94 5.56
C ASP A 386 1.22 -6.55 5.96
N ALA A 387 0.34 -5.56 5.75
CA ALA A 387 0.60 -4.15 6.04
C ALA A 387 0.96 -3.88 7.51
N ARG A 388 0.70 -4.82 8.45
CA ARG A 388 1.12 -4.69 9.86
C ARG A 388 2.64 -4.62 10.05
N PHE A 389 3.44 -5.23 9.16
CA PHE A 389 4.90 -5.21 9.29
C PHE A 389 5.59 -4.10 8.50
N GLY A 390 4.89 -3.59 7.50
CA GLY A 390 5.31 -2.50 6.63
C GLY A 390 4.45 -2.46 5.37
N ASP A 391 4.19 -1.27 4.87
CA ASP A 391 3.55 -1.10 3.57
C ASP A 391 4.57 -1.32 2.46
N ALA A 392 4.36 -2.37 1.66
CA ALA A 392 5.20 -2.75 0.53
C ALA A 392 4.89 -1.95 -0.75
N PHE A 393 3.76 -1.24 -0.81
CA PHE A 393 3.34 -0.52 -2.00
C PHE A 393 4.38 0.52 -2.42
N TRP A 394 4.71 0.54 -3.73
CA TRP A 394 5.57 1.56 -4.31
C TRP A 394 4.77 2.55 -5.15
N ASN A 395 4.65 3.76 -4.63
CA ASN A 395 4.18 4.90 -5.41
C ASN A 395 5.36 5.56 -6.13
N SER A 396 5.46 5.34 -7.45
CA SER A 396 6.55 5.86 -8.28
C SER A 396 6.47 7.36 -8.57
N SER A 397 5.30 8.00 -8.38
CA SER A 397 5.17 9.46 -8.55
C SER A 397 5.67 10.23 -7.33
N ARG A 398 5.57 9.62 -6.13
CA ARG A 398 6.03 10.23 -4.87
C ARG A 398 7.45 9.82 -4.48
N TYR A 399 7.85 8.58 -4.74
CA TYR A 399 9.12 8.04 -4.23
C TYR A 399 10.00 7.50 -5.35
N SER A 400 11.26 7.93 -5.36
CA SER A 400 12.29 7.30 -6.17
C SER A 400 12.55 5.86 -5.71
N MET A 401 13.09 5.02 -6.61
CA MET A 401 13.45 3.63 -6.29
C MET A 401 14.39 3.53 -5.08
N MET A 402 15.34 4.46 -4.91
CA MET A 402 16.26 4.44 -3.77
C MET A 402 15.56 4.80 -2.46
N GLN A 403 14.67 5.80 -2.46
CA GLN A 403 13.85 6.13 -1.29
C GLN A 403 12.94 4.97 -0.90
N TYR A 404 12.33 4.33 -1.90
CA TYR A 404 11.51 3.15 -1.69
C TYR A 404 12.33 1.97 -1.09
N LEU A 405 13.51 1.68 -1.62
CA LEU A 405 14.39 0.65 -1.05
C LEU A 405 14.80 0.99 0.38
N TYR A 406 15.09 2.25 0.69
CA TYR A 406 15.35 2.69 2.06
C TYR A 406 14.13 2.45 2.97
N MET A 407 12.92 2.74 2.50
CA MET A 407 11.67 2.45 3.23
C MET A 407 11.49 0.94 3.49
N MET A 408 11.82 0.09 2.52
CA MET A 408 11.76 -1.36 2.70
C MET A 408 12.84 -1.86 3.67
N MET A 409 14.07 -1.37 3.54
CA MET A 409 15.19 -1.73 4.42
C MET A 409 15.00 -1.25 5.86
N THR A 410 14.16 -0.24 6.09
CA THR A 410 13.83 0.27 7.42
C THR A 410 12.50 -0.29 7.95
N SER A 411 11.77 -1.11 7.21
CA SER A 411 10.55 -1.76 7.71
C SER A 411 10.86 -2.85 8.75
N TRP A 412 9.93 -3.26 9.62
CA TRP A 412 10.26 -4.29 10.61
C TRP A 412 10.49 -5.65 9.96
N ALA A 413 9.60 -6.05 9.08
CA ALA A 413 9.74 -7.22 8.24
C ALA A 413 8.86 -7.01 7.02
N ILE A 414 9.05 -7.84 5.99
CA ILE A 414 8.14 -7.94 4.86
C ILE A 414 7.51 -9.33 4.93
N VAL A 415 6.23 -9.41 5.28
CA VAL A 415 5.53 -10.69 5.36
C VAL A 415 4.52 -10.72 4.22
N CYS A 416 4.55 -11.79 3.43
CA CYS A 416 3.57 -12.00 2.39
C CYS A 416 3.14 -13.47 2.30
N ASP A 417 1.94 -13.64 1.73
CA ASP A 417 1.28 -14.90 1.40
C ASP A 417 1.18 -15.09 -0.11
#